data_AF-A0A2E9D141-F1
#
_entry.id   AF-A0A2E9D141-F1
#
_cell.length_a   1.000
_cell.length_b   1.000
_cell.length_c   1.000
_cell.angle_alpha   90.00
_cell.angle_beta   90.00
_cell.angle_gamma   90.00
#
_symmetry.space_group_name_H-M   'P 1'
#
loop_
_entity.id
_entity.type
_entity.pdbx_description
1 polymer ?
#
loop_
_entity_poly.entity_id
_entity_poly.type
_entity_poly.pdbx_seq_one_letter_code
_entity_poly.pdbx_strand_id
1 'polypeptide(L)'
;MNVLSFSRCLFASAAVLMSGCAVAPDQAPGQASEPLPEHWETVQPILPDGFATTVFHPAAGATRHIAVRDNGDVYVARDFRLAAPMFGQDATWGALLAMRDHDGDGVADLVKEFGPQTTATEVVIHGGWLYFGTDLAVYRIKLDDNLVPAGVAEPIAGGFPMQRSHADKTFAIDPEGVLYVNSGVPTNACETKRMTPRAPGFDPCPQLERSGGIWKFDADRKLQDQLRDGERFVTGTRNVLAMEWNPWANKLYFVMH
;
A
#
# COMPACT_ATOMS: atom_id res chain seq x y z
N MET A 1 35.13 52.15 31.99
CA MET A 1 34.40 53.08 32.88
C MET A 1 32.99 52.55 33.07
N ASN A 2 32.62 52.32 34.34
CA ASN A 2 31.34 52.04 35.01
C ASN A 2 30.06 51.97 34.14
N VAL A 3 29.06 51.12 34.45
CA VAL A 3 28.35 51.02 35.74
C VAL A 3 27.72 49.62 35.94
N LEU A 4 27.79 49.14 37.19
CA LEU A 4 27.08 47.98 37.75
C LEU A 4 25.59 48.29 38.03
N SER A 5 24.73 47.27 37.97
CA SER A 5 23.62 47.16 38.93
C SER A 5 23.41 45.71 39.34
N PHE A 6 23.50 45.48 40.65
CA PHE A 6 23.21 44.23 41.35
C PHE A 6 21.76 44.25 41.81
N SER A 7 21.09 43.09 41.80
CA SER A 7 20.32 42.70 42.99
C SER A 7 20.25 41.18 43.12
N ARG A 8 20.61 40.73 44.33
CA ARG A 8 20.65 39.35 44.80
C ARG A 8 19.30 38.96 45.39
N CYS A 9 18.91 37.70 45.24
CA CYS A 9 18.29 36.96 46.33
C CYS A 9 18.96 35.58 46.47
N LEU A 10 19.70 35.48 47.57
CA LEU A 10 20.00 34.29 48.37
C LEU A 10 18.69 33.50 48.68
N PHE A 11 18.61 32.22 49.03
CA PHE A 11 19.57 31.24 49.56
C PHE A 11 18.96 29.81 49.43
N ALA A 12 19.86 28.83 49.31
CA ALA A 12 19.86 27.51 49.95
C ALA A 12 18.70 26.51 49.75
N SER A 13 19.03 25.37 49.13
CA SER A 13 19.31 24.14 49.90
C SER A 13 20.02 23.11 49.03
N ALA A 14 21.16 22.64 49.53
CA ALA A 14 21.90 21.50 49.00
C ALA A 14 21.34 20.22 49.65
N ALA A 15 21.00 19.22 48.84
CA ALA A 15 20.90 17.84 49.27
C ALA A 15 21.69 16.99 48.27
N VAL A 16 22.80 16.45 48.76
CA VAL A 16 23.64 15.47 48.08
C VAL A 16 22.84 14.19 47.91
N LEU A 17 22.64 13.74 46.68
CA LEU A 17 22.23 12.37 46.38
C LEU A 17 23.40 11.67 45.70
N MET A 18 23.86 10.62 46.36
CA MET A 18 24.98 9.78 45.96
C MET A 18 24.76 9.20 44.56
N SER A 19 25.75 9.38 43.69
CA SER A 19 25.89 8.59 42.46
C SER A 19 26.13 7.12 42.81
N GLY A 20 25.05 6.35 42.90
CA GLY A 20 25.11 4.90 42.75
C GLY A 20 25.11 4.55 41.27
N CYS A 21 26.22 4.03 40.76
CA CYS A 21 26.27 3.37 39.46
C CYS A 21 25.40 2.11 39.53
N ALA A 22 24.13 2.22 39.15
CA ALA A 22 23.33 1.06 38.79
C ALA A 22 23.64 0.74 37.34
N VAL A 23 24.45 -0.30 37.11
CA VAL A 23 24.57 -0.95 35.81
C VAL A 23 23.19 -1.54 35.53
N ALA A 24 22.46 -0.95 34.57
CA ALA A 24 21.22 -1.53 34.09
C ALA A 24 21.54 -2.93 33.54
N PRO A 25 20.74 -3.96 33.87
CA PRO A 25 20.92 -5.26 33.24
C PRO A 25 20.74 -5.09 31.74
N ASP A 26 21.70 -5.65 30.99
CA ASP A 26 21.74 -5.71 29.55
C ASP A 26 20.38 -6.19 29.04
N GLN A 27 19.61 -5.29 28.42
CA GLN A 27 18.34 -5.67 27.81
C GLN A 27 18.70 -6.51 26.58
N ALA A 28 18.48 -7.82 26.72
CA ALA A 28 18.60 -8.79 25.65
C ALA A 28 17.97 -8.24 24.35
N PRO A 29 18.57 -8.53 23.18
CA PRO A 29 18.11 -8.01 21.90
C PRO A 29 16.60 -8.27 21.76
N GLY A 30 15.90 -7.17 21.47
CA GLY A 30 14.45 -7.10 21.35
C GLY A 30 13.90 -8.27 20.55
N GLN A 31 12.95 -8.91 21.21
CA GLN A 31 12.17 -10.08 20.85
C GLN A 31 11.97 -10.27 19.35
N ALA A 32 12.35 -11.48 18.90
CA ALA A 32 11.98 -12.05 17.63
C ALA A 32 10.51 -11.75 17.31
N SER A 33 10.26 -11.39 16.05
CA SER A 33 8.92 -11.45 15.45
C SER A 33 8.20 -12.69 15.95
N GLU A 34 6.96 -12.53 16.43
CA GLU A 34 6.07 -13.65 16.72
C GLU A 34 6.22 -14.69 15.59
N PRO A 35 6.58 -15.95 15.91
CA PRO A 35 6.74 -16.96 14.87
C PRO A 35 5.41 -17.07 14.13
N LEU A 36 5.49 -17.04 12.79
CA LEU A 36 4.33 -17.32 11.94
C LEU A 36 3.68 -18.62 12.44
N PRO A 37 2.33 -18.68 12.56
CA PRO A 37 1.67 -19.88 13.04
C PRO A 37 2.13 -21.09 12.23
N GLU A 38 2.58 -22.14 12.92
CA GLU A 38 3.21 -23.36 12.35
C GLU A 38 2.34 -24.12 11.33
N HIS A 39 1.10 -23.71 11.08
CA HIS A 39 0.14 -24.46 10.27
C HIS A 39 -0.64 -23.61 9.27
N TRP A 40 0.03 -23.01 8.29
CA TRP A 40 -0.66 -22.63 7.03
C TRP A 40 -1.14 -23.88 6.26
N GLU A 41 -0.54 -25.05 6.53
CA GLU A 41 -0.87 -26.36 5.94
C GLU A 41 -2.29 -26.87 6.26
N THR A 42 -3.01 -26.22 7.20
CA THR A 42 -4.30 -26.72 7.70
C THR A 42 -5.53 -26.11 7.04
N VAL A 43 -5.39 -25.08 6.20
CA VAL A 43 -6.52 -24.52 5.44
C VAL A 43 -6.61 -25.22 4.09
N GLN A 44 -7.40 -26.30 4.02
CA GLN A 44 -7.77 -26.90 2.74
C GLN A 44 -9.04 -26.21 2.21
N PRO A 45 -8.96 -25.41 1.13
CA PRO A 45 -10.15 -24.87 0.50
C PRO A 45 -11.03 -26.00 -0.02
N ILE A 46 -12.35 -25.81 0.04
CA ILE A 46 -13.29 -26.69 -0.65
C ILE A 46 -13.16 -26.39 -2.14
N LEU A 47 -12.70 -27.37 -2.91
CA LEU A 47 -12.47 -27.24 -4.33
C LEU A 47 -13.59 -27.94 -5.13
N PRO A 48 -14.05 -27.35 -6.25
CA PRO A 48 -14.88 -28.09 -7.20
C PRO A 48 -14.14 -29.29 -7.78
N ASP A 49 -14.90 -30.26 -8.29
CA ASP A 49 -14.31 -31.43 -8.97
C ASP A 49 -13.36 -31.00 -10.09
N GLY A 50 -12.18 -31.63 -10.13
CA GLY A 50 -11.13 -31.35 -11.11
C GLY A 50 -10.14 -30.26 -10.73
N PHE A 51 -10.30 -29.60 -9.57
CA PHE A 51 -9.34 -28.63 -9.05
C PHE A 51 -8.43 -29.23 -7.98
N ALA A 52 -7.18 -28.78 -7.98
CA ALA A 52 -6.20 -29.03 -6.93
C ALA A 52 -5.60 -27.70 -6.46
N THR A 53 -5.08 -27.66 -5.24
CA THR A 53 -4.42 -26.49 -4.67
C THR A 53 -3.08 -26.88 -4.10
N THR A 54 -2.13 -25.97 -4.22
CA THR A 54 -0.84 -26.01 -3.51
C THR A 54 -0.57 -24.64 -2.93
N VAL A 55 0.33 -24.55 -1.97
CA VAL A 55 0.80 -23.26 -1.46
C VAL A 55 2.01 -22.84 -2.24
N PHE A 56 1.84 -21.77 -3.03
CA PHE A 56 2.90 -21.22 -3.85
C PHE A 56 4.02 -20.60 -3.02
N HIS A 57 3.68 -19.87 -1.94
CA HIS A 57 4.65 -19.38 -0.96
C HIS A 57 3.97 -19.11 0.39
N PRO A 58 4.48 -19.66 1.51
CA PRO A 58 3.76 -19.63 2.79
C PRO A 58 3.85 -18.30 3.55
N ALA A 59 4.83 -17.46 3.23
CA ALA A 59 5.15 -16.26 4.00
C ALA A 59 5.06 -14.98 3.15
N ALA A 60 3.95 -14.79 2.44
CA ALA A 60 3.75 -13.60 1.61
C ALA A 60 3.28 -12.35 2.39
N GLY A 61 2.98 -12.46 3.69
CA GLY A 61 2.55 -11.34 4.53
C GLY A 61 1.14 -10.83 4.19
N ALA A 62 0.88 -9.54 4.41
CA ALA A 62 -0.42 -8.90 4.19
C ALA A 62 -0.68 -8.66 2.69
N THR A 63 -0.90 -9.73 1.93
CA THR A 63 -1.13 -9.70 0.48
C THR A 63 -2.49 -9.09 0.11
N ARG A 64 -2.54 -8.44 -1.06
CA ARG A 64 -3.78 -7.86 -1.62
C ARG A 64 -4.08 -8.37 -3.01
N HIS A 65 -3.28 -7.96 -4.00
CA HIS A 65 -3.47 -8.31 -5.41
C HIS A 65 -2.23 -8.99 -5.97
N ILE A 66 -2.42 -9.71 -7.07
CA ILE A 66 -1.44 -10.57 -7.71
C ILE A 66 -1.47 -10.37 -9.23
N ALA A 67 -0.31 -10.36 -9.87
CA ALA A 67 -0.16 -10.43 -11.31
C ALA A 67 0.81 -11.55 -11.66
N VAL A 68 0.48 -12.32 -12.71
CA VAL A 68 1.32 -13.41 -13.20
C VAL A 68 1.81 -13.05 -14.59
N ARG A 69 3.11 -13.11 -14.81
CA ARG A 69 3.74 -12.87 -16.10
C ARG A 69 3.75 -14.15 -16.92
N ASP A 70 3.79 -14.01 -18.25
CA ASP A 70 3.84 -15.14 -19.19
C ASP A 70 5.04 -16.08 -18.97
N ASN A 71 6.11 -15.63 -18.33
CA ASN A 71 7.28 -16.44 -17.99
C ASN A 71 7.14 -17.18 -16.64
N GLY A 72 5.99 -17.08 -15.97
CA GLY A 72 5.72 -17.69 -14.66
C GLY A 72 6.08 -16.83 -13.46
N ASP A 73 6.71 -15.66 -13.63
CA ASP A 73 6.98 -14.76 -12.51
C ASP A 73 5.68 -14.24 -11.89
N VAL A 74 5.61 -14.27 -10.57
CA VAL A 74 4.45 -13.82 -9.80
C VAL A 74 4.81 -12.55 -9.03
N TYR A 75 4.02 -11.51 -9.24
CA TYR A 75 4.14 -10.24 -8.52
C TYR A 75 2.97 -10.09 -7.56
N VAL A 76 3.25 -9.69 -6.31
CA VAL A 76 2.22 -9.53 -5.28
C VAL A 76 2.33 -8.16 -4.63
N ALA A 77 1.20 -7.46 -4.55
CA ALA A 77 1.06 -6.22 -3.79
C ALA A 77 0.71 -6.52 -2.33
N ARG A 78 1.34 -5.79 -1.41
CA ARG A 78 1.21 -5.95 0.04
C ARG A 78 0.88 -4.65 0.74
N ASP A 79 0.06 -4.77 1.78
CA ASP A 79 -0.31 -3.65 2.65
C ASP A 79 0.54 -3.62 3.93
N PHE A 80 1.74 -3.05 3.85
CA PHE A 80 2.60 -2.88 5.02
C PHE A 80 2.32 -1.57 5.76
N ARG A 81 1.17 -1.49 6.42
CA ARG A 81 0.91 -0.36 7.34
C ARG A 81 1.78 -0.39 8.61
N LEU A 82 2.58 -1.45 8.83
CA LEU A 82 3.09 -1.82 10.15
C LEU A 82 4.44 -1.23 10.58
N ALA A 83 5.19 -0.56 9.72
CA ALA A 83 6.37 0.17 10.16
C ALA A 83 6.61 1.36 9.25
N ALA A 84 6.00 2.51 9.55
CA ALA A 84 6.59 3.76 9.08
C ALA A 84 7.92 3.89 9.83
N PRO A 85 9.09 3.71 9.18
CA PRO A 85 10.36 3.80 9.87
C PRO A 85 10.44 5.19 10.52
N MET A 86 10.55 5.21 11.85
CA MET A 86 10.94 6.42 12.57
C MET A 86 12.46 6.60 12.42
N PHE A 87 12.96 7.79 12.74
CA PHE A 87 14.38 8.12 12.62
C PHE A 87 15.30 6.99 13.11
N GLY A 88 16.24 6.56 12.26
CA GLY A 88 17.24 5.53 12.59
C GLY A 88 16.83 4.08 12.31
N GLN A 89 15.66 3.83 11.70
CA GLN A 89 15.33 2.51 11.17
C GLN A 89 15.78 2.37 9.71
N ASP A 90 16.27 1.17 9.37
CA ASP A 90 16.62 0.85 8.00
C ASP A 90 15.38 0.92 7.10
N ALA A 91 15.55 1.62 5.97
CA ALA A 91 14.57 1.69 4.91
C ALA A 91 14.30 0.29 4.35
N THR A 92 13.19 -0.35 4.75
CA THR A 92 12.75 -1.59 4.12
C THR A 92 12.02 -1.27 2.82
N TRP A 93 12.55 -1.78 1.70
CA TRP A 93 11.77 -1.97 0.48
C TRP A 93 10.79 -3.11 0.74
N GLY A 94 9.59 -3.09 0.17
CA GLY A 94 8.82 -4.34 0.22
C GLY A 94 7.32 -4.30 0.05
N ALA A 95 6.66 -3.20 -0.27
CA ALA A 95 5.23 -3.33 -0.55
C ALA A 95 4.93 -4.22 -1.77
N LEU A 96 5.92 -4.54 -2.61
CA LEU A 96 5.83 -5.55 -3.65
C LEU A 96 6.72 -6.77 -3.37
N LEU A 97 6.23 -7.95 -3.76
CA LEU A 97 7.02 -9.17 -3.91
C LEU A 97 7.13 -9.55 -5.38
N ALA A 98 8.28 -10.06 -5.76
CA ALA A 98 8.49 -10.82 -6.98
C ALA A 98 8.92 -12.24 -6.60
N MET A 99 8.23 -13.23 -7.14
CA MET A 99 8.41 -14.63 -6.83
C MET A 99 8.62 -15.44 -8.12
N ARG A 100 9.50 -16.44 -8.06
CA ARG A 100 9.75 -17.38 -9.15
C ARG A 100 9.86 -18.79 -8.59
N ASP A 101 9.23 -19.71 -9.30
CA ASP A 101 9.44 -21.15 -9.22
C ASP A 101 10.47 -21.51 -10.30
N HIS A 102 11.68 -21.91 -9.89
CA HIS A 102 12.79 -22.21 -10.81
C HIS A 102 12.80 -23.69 -11.22
N ASP A 103 12.27 -24.60 -10.41
CA ASP A 103 12.30 -26.04 -10.67
C ASP A 103 10.98 -26.62 -11.23
N GLY A 104 9.92 -25.83 -11.25
CA GLY A 104 8.63 -26.13 -11.84
C GLY A 104 7.73 -27.01 -10.97
N ASP A 105 7.98 -27.07 -9.66
CA ASP A 105 7.19 -27.87 -8.72
C ASP A 105 5.88 -27.18 -8.26
N GLY A 106 5.66 -25.93 -8.69
CA GLY A 106 4.51 -25.12 -8.32
C GLY A 106 4.68 -24.35 -7.01
N VAL A 107 5.90 -24.25 -6.49
CA VAL A 107 6.28 -23.50 -5.28
C VAL A 107 7.40 -22.51 -5.63
N ALA A 108 7.29 -21.27 -5.15
CA ALA A 108 8.34 -20.28 -5.36
C ALA A 108 9.56 -20.57 -4.48
N ASP A 109 10.71 -20.81 -5.11
CA ASP A 109 12.02 -20.96 -4.46
C ASP A 109 12.82 -19.65 -4.41
N LEU A 110 12.46 -18.66 -5.23
CA LEU A 110 13.10 -17.36 -5.27
C LEU A 110 12.09 -16.25 -4.99
N VAL A 111 12.32 -15.51 -3.90
CA VAL A 111 11.47 -14.39 -3.48
C VAL A 111 12.31 -13.13 -3.27
N LYS A 112 11.86 -12.02 -3.84
CA LYS A 112 12.49 -10.71 -3.69
C LYS A 112 11.47 -9.64 -3.34
N GLU A 113 11.82 -8.82 -2.35
CA GLU A 113 11.04 -7.64 -1.97
C GLU A 113 11.50 -6.42 -2.76
N PHE A 114 10.57 -5.59 -3.22
CA PHE A 114 10.88 -4.36 -3.94
C PHE A 114 9.73 -3.34 -3.85
N GLY A 115 9.89 -2.21 -4.53
CA GLY A 115 8.84 -1.19 -4.60
C GLY A 115 8.74 -0.31 -3.35
N PRO A 116 7.65 0.46 -3.20
CA PRO A 116 7.53 1.44 -2.13
C PRO A 116 7.58 0.79 -0.74
N GLN A 117 7.94 1.58 0.27
CA GLN A 117 8.15 1.08 1.64
C GLN A 117 6.85 0.82 2.40
N THR A 118 5.78 1.57 2.08
CA THR A 118 4.59 1.64 2.94
C THR A 118 3.43 0.80 2.40
N THR A 119 2.99 1.04 1.17
CA THR A 119 1.82 0.33 0.65
C THR A 119 1.84 0.23 -0.86
N ALA A 120 1.48 -0.97 -1.30
CA ALA A 120 1.09 -1.26 -2.65
C ALA A 120 -0.26 -1.97 -2.55
N THR A 121 -1.21 -1.48 -3.31
CA THR A 121 -2.59 -1.94 -3.17
C THR A 121 -2.99 -2.81 -4.33
N GLU A 122 -2.50 -2.51 -5.53
CA GLU A 122 -2.80 -3.20 -6.79
C GLU A 122 -1.50 -3.45 -7.56
N VAL A 123 -1.47 -4.53 -8.34
CA VAL A 123 -0.38 -4.84 -9.26
C VAL A 123 -0.92 -5.48 -10.54
N VAL A 124 -0.58 -4.91 -11.69
CA VAL A 124 -1.11 -5.34 -13.00
C VAL A 124 0.01 -5.33 -14.04
N ILE A 125 0.02 -6.31 -14.93
CA ILE A 125 0.92 -6.32 -16.09
C ILE A 125 0.15 -5.85 -17.32
N HIS A 126 0.68 -4.85 -18.02
CA HIS A 126 0.10 -4.35 -19.26
C HIS A 126 1.18 -3.80 -20.19
N GLY A 127 1.14 -4.15 -21.48
CA GLY A 127 2.08 -3.61 -22.49
C GLY A 127 3.56 -3.87 -22.21
N GLY A 128 3.89 -4.95 -21.49
CA GLY A 128 5.26 -5.24 -21.04
C GLY A 128 5.77 -4.27 -19.97
N TRP A 129 4.87 -3.71 -19.17
CA TRP A 129 5.14 -2.91 -17.97
C TRP A 129 4.42 -3.54 -16.78
N LEU A 130 5.02 -3.39 -15.60
CA LEU A 130 4.40 -3.72 -14.33
C LEU A 130 3.89 -2.43 -13.71
N TYR A 131 2.57 -2.30 -13.58
CA TYR A 131 1.90 -1.20 -12.91
C TYR A 131 1.64 -1.56 -11.45
N PHE A 132 1.73 -0.57 -10.57
CA PHE A 132 1.37 -0.75 -9.16
C PHE A 132 0.82 0.54 -8.54
N GLY A 133 -0.15 0.36 -7.65
CA GLY A 133 -0.87 1.46 -7.00
C GLY A 133 -0.40 1.67 -5.56
N THR A 134 -0.19 2.91 -5.16
CA THR A 134 0.08 3.32 -3.76
C THR A 134 -1.13 4.03 -3.17
N ASP A 135 -1.04 4.62 -1.98
CA ASP A 135 -2.11 5.48 -1.46
C ASP A 135 -2.34 6.77 -2.28
N LEU A 136 -1.31 7.23 -3.01
CA LEU A 136 -1.29 8.58 -3.59
C LEU A 136 -1.13 8.62 -5.11
N ALA A 137 -0.70 7.53 -5.72
CA ALA A 137 -0.38 7.47 -7.14
C ALA A 137 -0.34 6.05 -7.68
N VAL A 138 -0.49 5.93 -9.00
CA VAL A 138 -0.16 4.75 -9.79
C VAL A 138 1.19 4.97 -10.47
N TYR A 139 2.05 3.97 -10.38
CA TYR A 139 3.36 3.93 -11.02
C TYR A 139 3.41 2.77 -12.01
N ARG A 140 4.41 2.80 -12.88
CA ARG A 140 4.82 1.65 -13.69
C ARG A 140 6.32 1.48 -13.75
N ILE A 141 6.79 0.27 -14.00
CA ILE A 141 8.20 -0.03 -14.26
C ILE A 141 8.29 -0.96 -15.47
N LYS A 142 9.27 -0.73 -16.34
CA LYS A 142 9.43 -1.57 -17.54
C LYS A 142 9.86 -2.96 -17.11
N LEU A 143 9.14 -4.00 -17.54
CA LEU A 143 9.57 -5.37 -17.33
C LEU A 143 10.80 -5.66 -18.19
N ASP A 144 11.77 -6.36 -17.61
CA ASP A 144 12.97 -6.86 -18.28
C ASP A 144 13.15 -8.36 -17.95
N ASP A 145 14.33 -8.92 -18.19
CA ASP A 145 14.59 -10.35 -17.93
C ASP A 145 14.87 -10.65 -16.44
N ASN A 146 14.98 -9.62 -15.60
CA ASN A 146 15.15 -9.79 -14.17
C ASN A 146 13.81 -10.09 -13.49
N LEU A 147 13.87 -10.84 -12.38
CA LEU A 147 12.71 -11.08 -11.53
C LEU A 147 12.14 -9.77 -10.97
N VAL A 148 13.02 -8.94 -10.40
CA VAL A 148 12.70 -7.55 -10.05
C VAL A 148 13.23 -6.66 -11.17
N PRO A 149 12.38 -5.91 -11.87
CA PRO A 149 12.85 -5.09 -12.98
C PRO A 149 13.86 -4.03 -12.52
N ALA A 150 14.90 -3.80 -13.32
CA ALA A 150 16.00 -2.91 -12.96
C ALA A 150 15.73 -1.42 -13.24
N GLY A 151 14.62 -1.12 -13.94
CA GLY A 151 14.23 0.24 -14.29
C GLY A 151 13.86 1.13 -13.10
N VAL A 152 13.69 2.41 -13.37
CA VAL A 152 13.12 3.35 -12.38
C VAL A 152 11.61 3.42 -12.60
N ALA A 153 10.83 3.34 -11.51
CA ALA A 153 9.39 3.47 -11.58
C ALA A 153 8.97 4.88 -12.04
N GLU A 154 8.06 4.92 -13.00
CA GLU A 154 7.52 6.13 -13.61
C GLU A 154 6.15 6.47 -13.00
N PRO A 155 5.93 7.70 -12.51
CA PRO A 155 4.61 8.12 -12.06
C PRO A 155 3.67 8.31 -13.25
N ILE A 156 2.50 7.66 -13.21
CA ILE A 156 1.49 7.71 -14.28
C ILE A 156 0.34 8.62 -13.90
N ALA A 157 -0.38 8.27 -12.84
CA ALA A 157 -1.51 9.06 -12.33
C ALA A 157 -1.28 9.38 -10.85
N GLY A 158 -1.37 10.65 -10.49
CA GLY A 158 -1.13 11.13 -9.13
C GLY A 158 -2.04 12.31 -8.78
N GLY A 159 -1.67 13.05 -7.73
CA GLY A 159 -2.49 14.17 -7.27
C GLY A 159 -3.78 13.72 -6.59
N PHE A 160 -3.83 12.50 -6.04
CA PHE A 160 -4.96 12.03 -5.25
C PHE A 160 -4.94 12.57 -3.81
N PRO A 161 -6.07 12.59 -3.09
CA PRO A 161 -6.10 13.05 -1.71
C PRO A 161 -5.27 12.16 -0.78
N MET A 162 -4.48 12.77 0.10
CA MET A 162 -3.87 12.06 1.22
C MET A 162 -4.93 11.79 2.29
N GLN A 163 -5.19 10.52 2.58
CA GLN A 163 -6.22 10.10 3.53
C GLN A 163 -5.78 8.88 4.34
N ARG A 164 -6.32 8.75 5.56
CA ARG A 164 -6.00 7.62 6.45
C ARG A 164 -6.88 6.39 6.22
N SER A 165 -7.99 6.54 5.52
CA SER A 165 -8.98 5.48 5.30
C SER A 165 -9.36 5.48 3.83
N HIS A 166 -9.49 4.30 3.24
CA HIS A 166 -9.86 4.11 1.82
C HIS A 166 -8.91 4.84 0.85
N ALA A 167 -7.63 4.89 1.20
CA ALA A 167 -6.60 5.54 0.39
C ALA A 167 -6.13 4.69 -0.79
N ASP A 168 -6.50 3.41 -0.80
CA ASP A 168 -6.02 2.43 -1.78
C ASP A 168 -6.31 2.87 -3.23
N LYS A 169 -5.29 2.82 -4.09
CA LYS A 169 -5.42 3.04 -5.54
C LYS A 169 -5.47 1.71 -6.26
N THR A 170 -6.55 0.97 -6.00
CA THR A 170 -7.00 -0.13 -6.86
C THR A 170 -7.28 0.39 -8.26
N PHE A 171 -6.83 -0.32 -9.29
CA PHE A 171 -6.99 0.11 -10.67
C PHE A 171 -7.10 -1.07 -11.63
N ALA A 172 -7.62 -0.80 -12.82
CA ALA A 172 -7.59 -1.72 -13.95
C ALA A 172 -7.13 -0.98 -15.22
N ILE A 173 -6.65 -1.72 -16.22
CA ILE A 173 -6.24 -1.17 -17.51
C ILE A 173 -6.97 -1.94 -18.61
N ASP A 174 -7.65 -1.25 -19.51
CA ASP A 174 -8.28 -1.90 -20.67
C ASP A 174 -7.28 -2.17 -21.81
N PRO A 175 -7.62 -2.99 -22.82
CA PRO A 175 -6.74 -3.28 -23.94
C PRO A 175 -6.28 -2.05 -24.74
N GLU A 176 -7.06 -0.98 -24.69
CA GLU A 176 -6.78 0.29 -25.37
C GLU A 176 -5.83 1.20 -24.56
N GLY A 177 -5.45 0.81 -23.35
CA GLY A 177 -4.52 1.57 -22.49
C GLY A 177 -5.19 2.65 -21.66
N VAL A 178 -6.52 2.60 -21.46
CA VAL A 178 -7.21 3.45 -20.49
C VAL A 178 -7.00 2.87 -19.10
N LEU A 179 -6.42 3.67 -18.21
CA LEU A 179 -6.21 3.35 -16.81
C LEU A 179 -7.39 3.85 -15.97
N TYR A 180 -8.07 2.95 -15.28
CA TYR A 180 -9.21 3.24 -14.38
C TYR A 180 -8.75 3.15 -12.94
N VAL A 181 -8.77 4.26 -12.19
CA VAL A 181 -8.22 4.32 -10.82
C VAL A 181 -9.31 4.68 -9.81
N ASN A 182 -9.43 3.88 -8.75
CA ASN A 182 -10.25 4.17 -7.58
C ASN A 182 -9.76 5.43 -6.85
N SER A 183 -10.68 6.28 -6.42
CA SER A 183 -10.42 7.32 -5.42
C SER A 183 -11.47 7.20 -4.33
N GLY A 184 -11.17 6.44 -3.27
CA GLY A 184 -12.12 6.17 -2.18
C GLY A 184 -12.44 7.40 -1.33
N VAL A 185 -13.63 7.46 -0.74
CA VAL A 185 -13.99 8.51 0.24
C VAL A 185 -13.35 8.25 1.60
N PRO A 186 -12.86 9.27 2.33
CA PRO A 186 -12.21 9.09 3.63
C PRO A 186 -13.17 8.68 4.77
N THR A 187 -14.48 8.64 4.50
CA THR A 187 -15.57 8.34 5.44
C THR A 187 -16.53 7.32 4.85
N ASN A 188 -17.50 6.82 5.63
CA ASN A 188 -18.40 5.76 5.17
C ASN A 188 -19.65 6.30 4.45
N ALA A 189 -20.17 7.44 4.91
CA ALA A 189 -21.43 8.00 4.42
C ALA A 189 -21.35 9.52 4.25
N CYS A 190 -20.15 10.08 4.08
CA CYS A 190 -19.92 11.52 4.11
C CYS A 190 -20.43 12.15 5.42
N GLU A 191 -20.34 11.40 6.52
CA GLU A 191 -21.01 11.74 7.76
C GLU A 191 -20.45 13.02 8.39
N THR A 192 -21.34 13.85 8.94
CA THR A 192 -21.01 15.09 9.67
C THR A 192 -20.13 14.84 10.90
N LYS A 193 -20.18 13.64 11.47
CA LYS A 193 -19.36 13.22 12.59
C LYS A 193 -19.01 11.73 12.48
N ARG A 194 -17.71 11.43 12.38
CA ARG A 194 -17.18 10.07 12.27
C ARG A 194 -17.53 9.20 13.49
N MET A 195 -17.68 7.89 13.27
CA MET A 195 -17.95 6.87 14.31
C MET A 195 -19.18 7.17 15.19
N THR A 196 -20.13 7.97 14.69
CA THR A 196 -21.35 8.33 15.43
C THR A 196 -22.55 7.70 14.72
N PRO A 197 -23.27 6.76 15.36
CA PRO A 197 -24.44 6.14 14.78
C PRO A 197 -25.46 7.18 14.31
N ARG A 198 -25.99 7.00 13.09
CA ARG A 198 -27.00 7.88 12.47
C ARG A 198 -26.57 9.34 12.28
N ALA A 199 -25.27 9.65 12.32
CA ALA A 199 -24.81 10.95 11.88
C ALA A 199 -25.22 11.16 10.41
N PRO A 200 -25.93 12.26 10.07
CA PRO A 200 -26.33 12.51 8.70
C PRO A 200 -25.10 12.75 7.83
N GLY A 201 -25.19 12.33 6.56
CA GLY A 201 -24.23 12.71 5.53
C GLY A 201 -24.38 14.19 5.15
N PHE A 202 -23.29 14.82 4.74
CA PHE A 202 -23.37 16.12 4.07
C PHE A 202 -24.07 15.98 2.71
N ASP A 203 -24.95 16.93 2.38
CA ASP A 203 -25.62 17.05 1.09
C ASP A 203 -25.58 18.52 0.60
N PRO A 204 -24.85 18.85 -0.48
CA PRO A 204 -24.01 17.94 -1.27
C PRO A 204 -22.80 17.44 -0.46
N CYS A 205 -22.35 16.21 -0.73
CA CYS A 205 -21.15 15.67 -0.10
C CYS A 205 -19.88 16.31 -0.69
N PRO A 206 -19.11 17.11 0.08
CA PRO A 206 -17.92 17.79 -0.46
C PRO A 206 -16.81 16.81 -0.85
N GLN A 207 -16.81 15.58 -0.32
CA GLN A 207 -15.80 14.58 -0.65
C GLN A 207 -15.91 14.09 -2.11
N LEU A 208 -17.09 14.21 -2.74
CA LEU A 208 -17.31 13.81 -4.14
C LEU A 208 -16.56 14.69 -5.15
N GLU A 209 -16.02 15.83 -4.72
CA GLU A 209 -15.16 16.67 -5.56
C GLU A 209 -13.89 15.92 -6.00
N ARG A 210 -13.34 15.07 -5.14
CA ARG A 210 -12.06 14.38 -5.38
C ARG A 210 -12.10 12.86 -5.13
N SER A 211 -13.12 12.37 -4.45
CA SER A 211 -13.23 10.99 -4.02
C SER A 211 -14.60 10.41 -4.36
N GLY A 212 -14.82 9.16 -3.97
CA GLY A 212 -16.07 8.44 -4.21
C GLY A 212 -16.32 8.18 -5.68
N GLY A 213 -15.28 7.81 -6.41
CA GLY A 213 -15.39 7.57 -7.84
C GLY A 213 -14.21 6.82 -8.44
N ILE A 214 -14.36 6.50 -9.72
CA ILE A 214 -13.33 5.92 -10.58
C ILE A 214 -12.94 6.98 -11.60
N TRP A 215 -11.65 7.16 -11.82
CA TRP A 215 -11.08 8.16 -12.72
C TRP A 215 -10.31 7.49 -13.84
N LYS A 216 -10.43 7.99 -15.06
CA LYS A 216 -9.69 7.56 -16.23
C LYS A 216 -8.44 8.40 -16.44
N PHE A 217 -7.39 7.73 -16.87
CA PHE A 217 -6.13 8.30 -17.32
C PHE A 217 -5.62 7.50 -18.52
N ASP A 218 -4.61 8.04 -19.20
CA ASP A 218 -3.85 7.32 -20.22
C ASP A 218 -2.72 6.53 -19.54
N ALA A 219 -2.65 5.20 -19.70
CA ALA A 219 -1.63 4.37 -19.05
C ALA A 219 -0.19 4.67 -19.51
N ASP A 220 -0.03 5.25 -20.71
CA ASP A 220 1.25 5.57 -21.33
C ASP A 220 1.74 6.99 -21.10
N ARG A 221 0.85 7.87 -20.61
CA ARG A 221 1.18 9.26 -20.29
C ARG A 221 1.62 9.40 -18.83
N LYS A 222 2.85 9.90 -18.64
CA LYS A 222 3.41 10.17 -17.30
C LYS A 222 2.84 11.45 -16.69
N LEU A 223 2.95 11.55 -15.36
CA LEU A 223 2.74 12.79 -14.57
C LEU A 223 1.34 13.42 -14.73
N GLN A 224 0.31 12.59 -14.89
CA GLN A 224 -1.08 13.05 -14.91
C GLN A 224 -1.54 13.36 -13.50
N ASP A 225 -2.16 14.53 -13.33
CA ASP A 225 -2.79 14.93 -12.06
C ASP A 225 -4.29 14.62 -12.11
N GLN A 226 -4.84 14.15 -10.98
CA GLN A 226 -6.22 13.73 -10.87
C GLN A 226 -7.22 14.78 -11.39
N LEU A 227 -7.08 16.04 -10.99
CA LEU A 227 -8.06 17.07 -11.32
C LEU A 227 -7.75 17.75 -12.65
N ARG A 228 -6.47 17.88 -12.99
CA ARG A 228 -6.05 18.54 -14.24
C ARG A 228 -6.21 17.63 -15.46
N ASP A 229 -5.87 16.36 -15.33
CA ASP A 229 -5.76 15.42 -16.46
C ASP A 229 -6.75 14.26 -16.39
N GLY A 230 -7.27 13.92 -15.20
CA GLY A 230 -8.17 12.79 -15.02
C GLY A 230 -9.61 13.08 -15.45
N GLU A 231 -10.27 12.10 -16.07
CA GLU A 231 -11.70 12.14 -16.38
C GLU A 231 -12.47 11.29 -15.35
N ARG A 232 -13.46 11.87 -14.67
CA ARG A 232 -14.31 11.08 -13.78
C ARG A 232 -15.24 10.16 -14.57
N PHE A 233 -15.08 8.85 -14.38
CA PHE A 233 -15.87 7.82 -15.05
C PHE A 233 -17.06 7.35 -14.22
N VAL A 234 -16.88 7.18 -12.91
CA VAL A 234 -17.92 6.77 -11.95
C VAL A 234 -17.92 7.71 -10.76
N THR A 235 -19.09 7.96 -10.18
CA THR A 235 -19.25 8.66 -8.91
C THR A 235 -20.25 7.92 -8.01
N GLY A 236 -20.20 8.17 -6.70
CA GLY A 236 -21.08 7.55 -5.70
C GLY A 236 -20.53 6.24 -5.12
N THR A 237 -19.25 5.92 -5.34
CA THR A 237 -18.61 4.77 -4.68
C THR A 237 -18.09 5.15 -3.29
N ARG A 238 -17.93 4.16 -2.41
CA ARG A 238 -17.26 4.30 -1.10
C ARG A 238 -15.77 4.03 -1.25
N ASN A 239 -15.41 2.75 -1.37
CA ASN A 239 -14.04 2.31 -1.62
C ASN A 239 -14.07 1.08 -2.51
N VAL A 240 -13.55 1.19 -3.73
CA VAL A 240 -13.42 0.04 -4.63
C VAL A 240 -12.14 -0.71 -4.26
N LEU A 241 -12.30 -1.96 -3.84
CA LEU A 241 -11.17 -2.79 -3.38
C LEU A 241 -10.69 -3.79 -4.43
N ALA A 242 -11.54 -4.16 -5.39
CA ALA A 242 -11.15 -4.97 -6.54
C ALA A 242 -11.81 -4.41 -7.79
N MET A 243 -11.05 -4.34 -8.87
CA MET A 243 -11.45 -3.77 -10.15
C MET A 243 -10.74 -4.52 -11.26
N GLU A 244 -11.46 -4.91 -12.31
CA GLU A 244 -10.88 -5.64 -13.43
C GLU A 244 -11.59 -5.28 -14.73
N TRP A 245 -10.84 -5.24 -15.83
CA TRP A 245 -11.44 -5.12 -17.15
C TRP A 245 -11.77 -6.52 -17.69
N ASN A 246 -13.03 -6.74 -18.06
CA ASN A 246 -13.43 -7.98 -18.71
C ASN A 246 -13.30 -7.83 -20.25
N PRO A 247 -12.33 -8.49 -20.90
CA PRO A 247 -12.11 -8.34 -22.34
C PRO A 247 -13.22 -8.98 -23.18
N TRP A 248 -13.93 -9.98 -22.66
CA TRP A 248 -15.04 -10.63 -23.39
C TRP A 248 -16.31 -9.79 -23.40
N ALA A 249 -16.59 -9.09 -22.29
CA ALA A 249 -17.75 -8.21 -22.17
C ALA A 249 -17.45 -6.78 -22.68
N ASN A 250 -16.17 -6.42 -22.80
CA ASN A 250 -15.71 -5.06 -23.05
C ASN A 250 -16.26 -4.07 -22.00
N LYS A 251 -16.10 -4.43 -20.72
CA LYS A 251 -16.64 -3.69 -19.57
C LYS A 251 -15.71 -3.75 -18.37
N LEU A 252 -15.69 -2.65 -17.62
CA LEU A 252 -15.11 -2.58 -16.28
C LEU A 252 -16.07 -3.20 -15.26
N TYR A 253 -15.56 -4.11 -14.43
CA TYR A 253 -16.25 -4.63 -13.27
C TYR A 253 -15.50 -4.23 -12.00
N PHE A 254 -16.24 -3.96 -10.94
CA PHE A 254 -15.64 -3.65 -9.65
C PHE A 254 -16.52 -4.08 -8.49
N VAL A 255 -15.89 -4.31 -7.34
CA VAL A 255 -16.55 -4.56 -6.07
C VAL A 255 -16.16 -3.48 -5.07
N MET A 256 -17.17 -3.03 -4.32
CA MET A 256 -17.04 -1.96 -3.36
C MET A 256 -17.27 -2.50 -1.96
N HIS A 257 -16.44 -2.06 -1.01
CA HIS A 257 -16.63 -2.28 0.41
C HIS A 257 -17.47 -1.16 1.03
#